data_AF-A0A939QYA1-F1
#
_entry.id   AF-A0A939QYA1-F1
#
_cell.length_a   1.000
_cell.length_b   1.000
_cell.length_c   1.000
_cell.angle_alpha   90.00
_cell.angle_beta   90.00
_cell.angle_gamma   90.00
#
_symmetry.space_group_name_H-M   'P 1'
#
loop_
_entity.id
_entity.type
_entity.pdbx_description
1 polymer ?
#
loop_
_entity_poly.entity_id
_entity_poly.type
_entity_poly.pdbx_seq_one_letter_code
_entity_poly.pdbx_strand_id
1 'polypeptide(L)'
;MRYIKINPEDNVAVALQDLKKGEAVEGVTLVSDVPRGHKAVLKDLKAGDDVIKYGYPIGHVTRDAAAGSLVDHSCIKTNLEGLLEYKYEPVISVRSEQSGGFGGNAPRPLGVQGDNRIRGVFRGFRRADGQVGIRNQIWIIPTVGCVNGICQQLAERFSKEIAGSEGSIDAVVAFPHNYGCSQLGPDHENTRTVLSDMVHHPNAGGVLVVSLGCENNQLDAFRELVGPVDDSRVRMFATQKVGDEIEYGLQQLREIYAVCSKDERTEVPVSELRVGLKCGGSDGLSGITANPLLGVFSDWIVSQGGTTVLTEVPEMFGAETILMNRCQDKATFDKTVSLINDFKEYFIKQGMPVYENPSPGNKAGGISTLEEKSLGCTQKCGKSIVRGVLKYGERLSAKGLNLLSAPGNDLVASTALGASGCQIVLFTTGRGTPFGSFVPTMKISTNTPLYEGKPGWIDFNAGVLAQDEPMSEVASRFIDAVLAAASGEPVQAERNGYREIAIFKSGVTL
;
A
#
# COMPACT_ATOMS: atom_id res chain seq x y z
N MET A 1 12.86 25.40 3.57
CA MET A 1 13.07 25.60 2.13
C MET A 1 11.77 26.08 1.47
N ARG A 2 11.82 26.96 0.46
CA ARG A 2 10.60 27.52 -0.19
C ARG A 2 10.19 26.80 -1.48
N TYR A 3 11.16 26.19 -2.15
CA TYR A 3 11.02 25.44 -3.38
C TYR A 3 12.07 24.34 -3.41
N ILE A 4 11.88 23.31 -4.22
CA ILE A 4 12.86 22.25 -4.41
C ILE A 4 13.05 21.92 -5.89
N LYS A 5 14.30 21.89 -6.33
CA LYS A 5 14.72 21.23 -7.56
C LYS A 5 15.20 19.83 -7.19
N ILE A 6 14.52 18.79 -7.68
CA ILE A 6 14.67 17.43 -7.15
C ILE A 6 15.91 16.76 -7.71
N ASN A 7 16.15 16.93 -9.00
CA ASN A 7 17.32 16.43 -9.71
C ASN A 7 18.05 17.60 -10.41
N PRO A 8 19.40 17.63 -10.44
CA PRO A 8 20.16 18.63 -11.20
C PRO A 8 19.75 18.81 -12.66
N GLU A 9 19.25 17.76 -13.32
CA GLU A 9 18.79 17.76 -14.71
C GLU A 9 17.39 18.36 -14.88
N ASP A 10 16.66 18.58 -13.78
CA ASP A 10 15.29 19.12 -13.84
C ASP A 10 15.29 20.52 -14.45
N ASN A 11 14.33 20.76 -15.34
CA ASN A 11 14.04 22.08 -15.91
C ASN A 11 12.86 22.77 -15.22
N VAL A 12 12.38 22.20 -14.11
CA VAL A 12 11.36 22.76 -13.23
C VAL A 12 11.79 22.68 -11.76
N ALA A 13 11.22 23.56 -10.93
CA ALA A 13 11.28 23.46 -9.47
C ALA A 13 9.87 23.41 -8.89
N VAL A 14 9.67 22.64 -7.81
CA VAL A 14 8.38 22.50 -7.12
C VAL A 14 8.30 23.51 -5.98
N ALA A 15 7.19 24.24 -5.89
CA ALA A 15 6.91 25.16 -4.79
C ALA A 15 6.52 24.39 -3.51
N LEU A 16 7.17 24.65 -2.38
CA LEU A 16 6.86 24.05 -1.06
C LEU A 16 5.87 24.89 -0.24
N GLN A 17 5.60 26.10 -0.71
CA GLN A 17 4.59 27.04 -0.22
C GLN A 17 4.04 27.82 -1.42
N ASP A 18 3.00 28.62 -1.24
CA ASP A 18 2.55 29.50 -2.31
C ASP A 18 3.63 30.54 -2.62
N LEU A 19 4.03 30.62 -3.90
CA LEU A 19 4.99 31.58 -4.41
C LEU A 19 4.29 32.63 -5.26
N LYS A 20 4.74 33.87 -5.17
CA LYS A 20 4.14 35.01 -5.85
C LYS A 20 4.94 35.44 -7.06
N LYS A 21 4.25 35.96 -8.07
CA LYS A 21 4.88 36.65 -9.19
C LYS A 21 5.90 37.67 -8.69
N GLY A 22 7.09 37.70 -9.31
CA GLY A 22 8.20 38.58 -8.94
C GLY A 22 9.19 37.99 -7.94
N GLU A 23 8.87 36.88 -7.29
CA GLU A 23 9.81 36.14 -6.44
C GLU A 23 10.82 35.36 -7.29
N ALA A 24 11.97 35.00 -6.70
CA ALA A 24 13.02 34.24 -7.38
C ALA A 24 13.07 32.77 -6.93
N VAL A 25 13.18 31.86 -7.90
CA VAL A 25 13.32 30.41 -7.72
C VAL A 25 14.50 29.94 -8.55
N GLU A 26 15.54 29.35 -7.94
CA GLU A 26 16.76 28.91 -8.65
C GLU A 26 17.38 30.04 -9.53
N GLY A 27 17.32 31.29 -9.07
CA GLY A 27 17.80 32.45 -9.83
C GLY A 27 16.86 32.97 -10.93
N VAL A 28 15.68 32.36 -11.11
CA VAL A 28 14.67 32.73 -12.10
C VAL A 28 13.53 33.50 -11.44
N THR A 29 13.20 34.68 -11.99
CA THR A 29 12.06 35.48 -11.52
C THR A 29 10.74 34.91 -12.02
N LEU A 30 9.81 34.63 -11.09
CA LEU A 30 8.48 34.13 -11.40
C LEU A 30 7.66 35.17 -12.18
N VAL A 31 7.04 34.75 -13.28
CA VAL A 31 6.17 35.60 -14.12
C VAL A 31 4.67 35.39 -13.82
N SER A 32 4.35 34.36 -13.03
CA SER A 32 3.02 34.03 -12.52
C SER A 32 3.10 33.56 -11.07
N ASP A 33 1.98 33.59 -10.35
CA ASP A 33 1.88 32.89 -9.06
C ASP A 33 2.04 31.38 -9.27
N VAL A 34 2.71 30.71 -8.33
CA VAL A 34 2.94 29.26 -8.34
C VAL A 34 2.43 28.69 -7.02
N PRO A 35 1.26 28.04 -7.00
CA PRO A 35 0.71 27.46 -5.79
C PRO A 35 1.59 26.33 -5.23
N ARG A 36 1.50 26.06 -3.93
CA ARG A 36 2.20 24.95 -3.30
C ARG A 36 1.93 23.62 -4.02
N GLY A 37 2.98 22.84 -4.24
CA GLY A 37 2.95 21.56 -4.94
C GLY A 37 3.03 21.67 -6.45
N HIS A 38 2.84 22.87 -7.03
CA HIS A 38 2.97 23.12 -8.46
C HIS A 38 4.40 23.51 -8.84
N LYS A 39 4.65 23.59 -10.16
CA LYS A 39 5.99 23.69 -10.73
C LYS A 39 6.21 25.04 -11.41
N ALA A 40 7.38 25.62 -11.19
CA ALA A 40 7.88 26.76 -11.95
C ALA A 40 8.90 26.28 -12.98
N VAL A 41 8.81 26.78 -14.22
CA VAL A 41 9.82 26.56 -15.26
C VAL A 41 11.14 27.27 -14.91
N LEU A 42 12.28 26.60 -15.09
CA LEU A 42 13.61 27.16 -14.79
C LEU A 42 14.36 27.72 -16.03
N LYS A 43 13.85 27.49 -17.24
CA LYS A 43 14.40 28.02 -18.50
C LYS A 43 13.31 28.09 -19.56
N ASP A 44 13.41 28.96 -20.56
CA ASP A 44 12.42 29.00 -21.64
C ASP A 44 12.26 27.62 -22.31
N LEU A 45 11.01 27.18 -22.48
CA LEU A 45 10.62 25.97 -23.18
C LEU A 45 9.75 26.34 -24.39
N LYS A 46 10.02 25.72 -25.54
CA LYS A 46 9.21 25.84 -26.76
C LYS A 46 8.12 24.78 -26.79
N ALA A 47 7.03 25.06 -27.50
CA ALA A 47 5.99 24.06 -27.73
C ALA A 47 6.62 22.74 -28.24
N GLY A 48 6.33 21.62 -27.56
CA GLY A 48 6.90 20.31 -27.83
C GLY A 48 8.13 19.95 -26.98
N ASP A 49 8.75 20.89 -26.27
CA ASP A 49 9.85 20.60 -25.37
C ASP A 49 9.38 19.81 -24.14
N ASP A 50 10.18 18.83 -23.71
CA ASP A 50 9.91 18.05 -22.52
C ASP A 50 10.04 18.87 -21.24
N VAL A 51 9.12 18.63 -20.31
CA VAL A 51 9.23 19.05 -18.91
C VAL A 51 9.94 17.92 -18.17
N ILE A 52 11.11 18.21 -17.60
CA ILE A 52 11.97 17.25 -16.91
C ILE A 52 11.85 17.45 -15.40
N LYS A 53 11.36 16.41 -14.72
CA LYS A 53 11.26 16.34 -13.26
C LYS A 53 11.73 14.97 -12.79
N TYR A 54 12.43 14.90 -11.65
CA TYR A 54 13.08 13.67 -11.16
C TYR A 54 14.20 13.17 -12.10
N GLY A 55 14.67 13.98 -13.05
CA GLY A 55 15.56 13.57 -14.14
C GLY A 55 14.89 12.83 -15.30
N TYR A 56 13.55 12.80 -15.34
CA TYR A 56 12.79 12.13 -16.39
C TYR A 56 11.77 13.07 -17.04
N PRO A 57 11.43 12.85 -18.32
CA PRO A 57 10.34 13.58 -18.96
C PRO A 57 9.02 13.20 -18.30
N ILE A 58 8.28 14.21 -17.85
CA ILE A 58 6.93 14.07 -17.29
C ILE A 58 5.84 14.48 -18.28
N GLY A 59 6.19 14.68 -19.55
CA GLY A 59 5.33 15.22 -20.60
C GLY A 59 6.00 16.39 -21.31
N HIS A 60 5.33 16.96 -22.31
CA HIS A 60 5.81 18.09 -23.09
C HIS A 60 4.88 19.30 -22.98
N VAL A 61 5.44 20.51 -23.13
CA VAL A 61 4.62 21.73 -23.13
C VAL A 61 3.84 21.87 -24.45
N THR A 62 2.57 22.26 -24.37
CA THR A 62 1.69 22.41 -25.55
C THR A 62 1.80 23.77 -26.23
N ARG A 63 2.52 24.70 -25.60
CA ARG A 63 2.80 26.07 -26.04
C ARG A 63 4.09 26.55 -25.40
N ASP A 64 4.69 27.60 -25.95
CA ASP A 64 5.87 28.24 -25.36
C ASP A 64 5.62 28.61 -23.89
N ALA A 65 6.56 28.26 -23.02
CA ALA A 65 6.55 28.54 -21.59
C ALA A 65 7.84 29.28 -21.20
N ALA A 66 7.70 30.56 -20.83
CA ALA A 66 8.82 31.38 -20.39
C ALA A 66 9.38 30.88 -19.04
N ALA A 67 10.66 31.11 -18.79
CA ALA A 67 11.27 30.90 -17.48
C ALA A 67 10.45 31.63 -16.39
N GLY A 68 10.22 30.96 -15.27
CA GLY A 68 9.44 31.46 -14.14
C GLY A 68 7.92 31.33 -14.30
N SER A 69 7.42 30.70 -15.38
CA SER A 69 5.99 30.43 -15.54
C SER A 69 5.56 29.17 -14.79
N LEU A 70 4.27 29.13 -14.42
CA LEU A 70 3.62 27.94 -13.89
C LEU A 70 3.48 26.86 -14.98
N VAL A 71 3.89 25.62 -14.65
CA VAL A 71 3.55 24.42 -15.43
C VAL A 71 2.53 23.59 -14.67
N ASP A 72 1.37 23.39 -15.28
CA ASP A 72 0.31 22.53 -14.79
C ASP A 72 -0.38 21.77 -15.93
N HIS A 73 -1.46 21.06 -15.60
CA HIS A 73 -2.26 20.28 -16.54
C HIS A 73 -2.86 21.07 -17.72
N SER A 74 -2.87 22.41 -17.67
CA SER A 74 -3.39 23.26 -18.75
C SER A 74 -2.36 23.50 -19.88
N CYS A 75 -1.08 23.28 -19.62
CA CYS A 75 0.01 23.56 -20.56
C CYS A 75 0.97 22.40 -20.78
N ILE A 76 0.77 21.25 -20.13
CA ILE A 76 1.52 20.02 -20.37
C ILE A 76 0.63 18.91 -20.92
N LYS A 77 1.19 18.06 -21.78
CA LYS A 77 0.54 16.84 -22.30
C LYS A 77 1.42 15.61 -22.03
N THR A 78 0.77 14.48 -21.77
CA THR A 78 1.43 13.17 -21.56
C THR A 78 2.16 12.70 -22.82
N ASN A 79 3.28 12.00 -22.61
CA ASN A 79 4.07 11.25 -23.58
C ASN A 79 3.69 9.76 -23.60
N LEU A 80 2.72 9.32 -22.77
CA LEU A 80 2.32 7.91 -22.71
C LEU A 80 1.47 7.48 -23.90
N GLU A 81 1.82 6.30 -24.42
CA GLU A 81 1.11 5.61 -25.49
C GLU A 81 0.89 4.14 -25.09
N GLY A 82 -0.15 3.51 -25.65
CA GLY A 82 -0.77 2.25 -25.20
C GLY A 82 0.18 1.12 -24.73
N LEU A 83 0.27 0.05 -25.51
CA LEU A 83 1.15 -1.08 -25.20
C LEU A 83 2.55 -0.78 -25.73
N LEU A 84 3.57 -1.13 -24.93
CA LEU A 84 4.97 -0.94 -25.28
C LEU A 84 5.69 -2.29 -25.26
N GLU A 85 6.70 -2.41 -26.12
CA GLU A 85 7.67 -3.50 -26.05
C GLU A 85 8.86 -3.07 -25.17
N TYR A 86 9.18 -3.88 -24.16
CA TYR A 86 10.29 -3.60 -23.25
C TYR A 86 11.43 -4.59 -23.48
N LYS A 87 12.66 -4.09 -23.46
CA LYS A 87 13.87 -4.90 -23.49
C LYS A 87 14.43 -5.05 -22.09
N TYR A 88 14.94 -6.24 -21.78
CA TYR A 88 15.61 -6.45 -20.50
C TYR A 88 17.01 -5.83 -20.56
N GLU A 89 17.14 -4.65 -19.96
CA GLU A 89 18.39 -3.91 -19.84
C GLU A 89 18.68 -3.68 -18.35
N PRO A 90 19.13 -4.72 -17.63
CA PRO A 90 19.31 -4.63 -16.19
C PRO A 90 20.37 -3.58 -15.86
N VAL A 91 19.94 -2.51 -15.19
CA VAL A 91 20.84 -1.55 -14.54
C VAL A 91 21.03 -2.04 -13.12
N ILE A 92 21.73 -3.16 -12.96
CA ILE A 92 22.18 -3.62 -11.66
C ILE A 92 23.34 -2.71 -11.28
N SER A 93 23.01 -1.56 -10.70
CA SER A 93 23.99 -0.87 -9.86
C SER A 93 24.30 -1.80 -8.70
N VAL A 94 25.38 -2.55 -8.84
CA VAL A 94 25.89 -3.48 -7.83
C VAL A 94 26.21 -2.66 -6.58
N ARG A 95 25.28 -2.58 -5.63
CA ARG A 95 25.65 -2.59 -4.22
C ARG A 95 25.55 -4.03 -3.80
N SER A 96 26.65 -4.73 -4.03
CA SER A 96 26.86 -6.08 -3.53
C SER A 96 26.40 -6.16 -2.08
N GLU A 97 25.62 -7.19 -1.76
CA GLU A 97 25.22 -7.61 -0.42
C GLU A 97 26.43 -7.87 0.53
N GLN A 98 27.67 -7.62 0.08
CA GLN A 98 28.92 -7.82 0.80
C GLN A 98 29.71 -6.55 1.14
N SER A 99 29.26 -5.36 0.74
CA SER A 99 29.86 -4.11 1.20
C SER A 99 28.90 -3.40 2.13
N GLY A 100 29.20 -3.39 3.43
CA GLY A 100 28.48 -2.67 4.50
C GLY A 100 28.47 -1.14 4.37
N GLY A 101 28.22 -0.62 3.17
CA GLY A 101 28.13 0.78 2.84
C GLY A 101 26.69 1.13 2.49
N PHE A 102 25.93 1.55 3.49
CA PHE A 102 24.84 2.50 3.27
C PHE A 102 25.38 3.62 2.39
N GLY A 103 24.87 3.76 1.16
CA GLY A 103 25.10 4.99 0.41
C GLY A 103 24.61 6.15 1.24
N GLY A 104 25.44 7.19 1.32
CA GLY A 104 25.31 8.31 2.24
C GLY A 104 23.86 8.71 2.50
N ASN A 105 23.50 8.72 3.79
CA ASN A 105 22.34 9.34 4.42
C ASN A 105 21.10 8.48 4.74
N ALA A 106 21.15 7.15 4.63
CA ALA A 106 20.19 6.32 5.38
C ALA A 106 20.64 6.23 6.86
N PRO A 107 19.75 6.48 7.83
CA PRO A 107 20.11 6.42 9.25
C PRO A 107 20.42 4.97 9.63
N ARG A 108 21.53 4.78 10.36
CA ARG A 108 21.75 3.55 11.11
C ARG A 108 20.79 3.57 12.31
N PRO A 109 20.14 2.45 12.67
CA PRO A 109 19.31 2.39 13.86
C PRO A 109 20.06 2.91 15.09
N LEU A 110 19.39 3.70 15.92
CA LEU A 110 19.86 4.07 17.25
C LEU A 110 19.95 2.81 18.12
N GLY A 111 21.18 2.37 18.38
CA GLY A 111 21.47 1.25 19.29
C GLY A 111 22.57 0.32 18.78
N VAL A 112 23.70 0.35 19.50
CA VAL A 112 24.88 -0.55 19.42
C VAL A 112 25.98 -0.11 18.44
N GLN A 113 27.02 0.56 18.92
CA GLN A 113 28.28 0.58 18.18
C GLN A 113 28.87 -0.85 18.19
N GLY A 114 29.15 -1.43 17.01
CA GLY A 114 30.09 -2.55 16.88
C GLY A 114 29.58 -4.00 16.78
N ASP A 115 28.49 -4.32 16.06
CA ASP A 115 28.24 -5.72 15.68
C ASP A 115 27.53 -5.85 14.32
N ASN A 116 28.04 -6.78 13.51
CA ASN A 116 27.67 -7.11 12.13
C ASN A 116 26.48 -8.10 12.09
N ARG A 117 25.49 -7.95 12.99
CA ARG A 117 24.36 -8.86 13.18
C ARG A 117 23.05 -8.08 13.37
N ILE A 118 22.08 -8.36 12.49
CA ILE A 118 20.60 -8.12 12.52
C ILE A 118 20.10 -7.13 13.59
N ARG A 119 19.48 -5.99 13.22
CA ARG A 119 19.06 -4.96 14.18
C ARG A 119 17.66 -4.39 14.00
N GLY A 120 16.68 -5.27 14.12
CA GLY A 120 15.32 -4.88 14.47
C GLY A 120 14.54 -6.10 14.98
N VAL A 121 13.86 -5.95 16.10
CA VAL A 121 12.84 -6.89 16.57
C VAL A 121 11.51 -6.15 16.73
N PHE A 122 10.41 -6.88 16.64
CA PHE A 122 9.08 -6.41 17.02
C PHE A 122 8.37 -7.49 17.85
N ARG A 123 7.34 -7.12 18.60
CA ARG A 123 6.57 -8.06 19.43
C ARG A 123 5.37 -8.66 18.68
N GLY A 124 5.55 -9.84 18.11
CA GLY A 124 4.56 -10.53 17.27
C GLY A 124 4.08 -11.87 17.85
N PHE A 125 3.03 -12.43 17.25
CA PHE A 125 2.47 -13.74 17.58
C PHE A 125 2.98 -14.79 16.58
N ARG A 126 3.76 -15.77 17.05
CA ARG A 126 4.19 -16.89 16.21
C ARG A 126 3.02 -17.85 16.04
N ARG A 127 2.74 -18.23 14.80
CA ARG A 127 1.68 -19.17 14.43
C ARG A 127 2.26 -20.56 14.19
N ALA A 128 1.43 -21.59 14.35
CA ALA A 128 1.86 -22.99 14.19
C ALA A 128 2.31 -23.32 12.76
N ASP A 129 1.81 -22.58 11.77
CA ASP A 129 2.20 -22.68 10.35
C ASP A 129 3.53 -21.95 10.03
N GLY A 130 4.20 -21.40 11.04
CA GLY A 130 5.46 -20.66 10.89
C GLY A 130 5.30 -19.19 10.53
N GLN A 131 4.09 -18.71 10.26
CA GLN A 131 3.86 -17.28 10.02
C GLN A 131 3.88 -16.46 11.32
N VAL A 132 3.95 -15.14 11.20
CA VAL A 132 3.93 -14.21 12.34
C VAL A 132 2.85 -13.16 12.17
N GLY A 133 1.97 -13.05 13.16
CA GLY A 133 0.96 -11.99 13.25
C GLY A 133 1.48 -10.77 14.02
N ILE A 134 1.08 -9.57 13.60
CA ILE A 134 1.27 -8.33 14.39
C ILE A 134 0.02 -8.00 15.22
N ARG A 135 -1.06 -8.72 14.97
CA ARG A 135 -2.30 -8.73 15.75
C ARG A 135 -2.72 -10.16 16.07
N ASN A 136 -3.58 -10.29 17.07
CA ASN A 136 -4.27 -11.50 17.45
C ASN A 136 -5.77 -11.22 17.51
N GLN A 137 -6.43 -11.31 16.35
CA GLN A 137 -7.84 -10.99 16.20
C GLN A 137 -8.67 -12.24 15.93
N ILE A 138 -9.96 -12.18 16.26
CA ILE A 138 -10.93 -13.17 15.81
C ILE A 138 -11.69 -12.57 14.63
N TRP A 139 -11.62 -13.22 13.47
CA TRP A 139 -12.22 -12.72 12.24
C TRP A 139 -13.50 -13.50 11.91
N ILE A 140 -14.57 -12.79 11.60
CA ILE A 140 -15.83 -13.38 11.14
C ILE A 140 -15.98 -13.05 9.66
N ILE A 141 -15.88 -14.08 8.81
CA ILE A 141 -15.78 -13.95 7.37
C ILE A 141 -17.07 -14.51 6.74
N PRO A 142 -17.94 -13.66 6.18
CA PRO A 142 -19.07 -14.13 5.40
C PRO A 142 -18.58 -14.73 4.07
N THR A 143 -19.15 -15.85 3.60
CA THR A 143 -18.91 -16.35 2.22
C THR A 143 -19.76 -15.60 1.20
N VAL A 144 -20.83 -14.93 1.67
CA VAL A 144 -21.80 -14.19 0.86
C VAL A 144 -22.38 -12.99 1.61
N GLY A 145 -22.66 -11.90 0.89
CA GLY A 145 -23.21 -10.67 1.48
C GLY A 145 -24.54 -10.83 2.24
N CYS A 146 -25.33 -11.85 1.92
CA CYS A 146 -26.62 -12.11 2.58
C CYS A 146 -26.50 -12.41 4.08
N VAL A 147 -25.33 -12.84 4.57
CA VAL A 147 -25.08 -13.12 6.00
C VAL A 147 -24.28 -12.03 6.71
N ASN A 148 -24.04 -10.88 6.06
CA ASN A 148 -23.31 -9.74 6.65
C ASN A 148 -23.91 -9.31 8.00
N GLY A 149 -25.23 -9.16 8.08
CA GLY A 149 -25.92 -8.73 9.31
C GLY A 149 -25.78 -9.73 10.46
N ILE A 150 -25.74 -11.04 10.15
CA ILE A 150 -25.48 -12.10 11.14
C ILE A 150 -24.05 -12.00 11.64
N CYS A 151 -23.08 -11.86 10.73
CA CYS A 151 -21.66 -11.74 11.08
C CYS A 151 -21.40 -10.51 11.96
N GLN A 152 -21.99 -9.37 11.62
CA GLN A 152 -21.89 -8.13 12.42
C GLN A 152 -22.47 -8.32 13.82
N GLN A 153 -23.67 -8.92 13.94
CA GLN A 153 -24.27 -9.22 15.23
C GLN A 153 -23.40 -10.16 16.08
N LEU A 154 -22.81 -11.20 15.47
CA LEU A 154 -21.89 -12.10 16.15
C LEU A 154 -20.66 -11.36 16.69
N ALA A 155 -20.03 -10.51 15.85
CA ALA A 155 -18.86 -9.73 16.26
C ALA A 155 -19.20 -8.78 17.42
N GLU A 156 -20.32 -8.06 17.34
CA GLU A 156 -20.75 -7.12 18.39
C GLU A 156 -21.08 -7.82 19.70
N ARG A 157 -21.89 -8.89 19.66
CA ARG A 157 -22.29 -9.63 20.86
C ARG A 157 -21.09 -10.29 21.52
N PHE A 158 -20.24 -10.94 20.73
CA PHE A 158 -19.07 -11.62 21.29
C PHE A 158 -18.03 -10.64 21.81
N SER A 159 -17.81 -9.49 21.14
CA SER A 159 -16.96 -8.41 21.68
C SER A 159 -17.42 -7.93 23.05
N LYS A 160 -18.74 -7.81 23.27
CA LYS A 160 -19.32 -7.46 24.57
C LYS A 160 -19.16 -8.58 25.59
N GLU A 161 -19.32 -9.84 25.17
CA GLU A 161 -19.17 -11.01 26.03
C GLU A 161 -17.75 -11.12 26.62
N ILE A 162 -16.73 -10.86 25.81
CA ILE A 162 -15.32 -10.93 26.25
C ILE A 162 -14.78 -9.60 26.79
N ALA A 163 -15.60 -8.55 26.83
CA ALA A 163 -15.14 -7.23 27.29
C ALA A 163 -14.64 -7.30 28.74
N GLY A 164 -13.39 -6.88 28.97
CA GLY A 164 -12.73 -6.94 30.27
C GLY A 164 -12.09 -8.29 30.61
N SER A 165 -12.08 -9.26 29.69
CA SER A 165 -11.34 -10.51 29.86
C SER A 165 -9.82 -10.29 29.75
N GLU A 166 -9.03 -11.02 30.52
CA GLU A 166 -7.56 -10.93 30.55
C GLU A 166 -6.85 -11.62 29.35
N GLY A 167 -7.52 -11.73 28.20
CA GLY A 167 -7.02 -12.44 27.01
C GLY A 167 -6.19 -11.57 26.06
N SER A 168 -5.37 -12.20 25.22
CA SER A 168 -4.53 -11.52 24.23
C SER A 168 -5.24 -11.12 22.93
N ILE A 169 -6.58 -11.07 22.92
CA ILE A 169 -7.36 -10.78 21.72
C ILE A 169 -7.45 -9.27 21.51
N ASP A 170 -6.89 -8.78 20.40
CA ASP A 170 -6.88 -7.36 20.06
C ASP A 170 -8.28 -6.87 19.62
N ALA A 171 -9.04 -7.72 18.90
CA ALA A 171 -10.39 -7.39 18.43
C ALA A 171 -11.15 -8.63 17.91
N VAL A 172 -12.48 -8.57 17.94
CA VAL A 172 -13.38 -9.46 17.19
C VAL A 172 -14.01 -8.63 16.07
N VAL A 173 -13.83 -9.04 14.82
CA VAL A 173 -14.19 -8.20 13.66
C VAL A 173 -14.92 -9.02 12.60
N ALA A 174 -16.05 -8.51 12.14
CA ALA A 174 -16.74 -9.01 10.95
C ALA A 174 -16.29 -8.24 9.70
N PHE A 175 -16.09 -8.94 8.58
CA PHE A 175 -15.67 -8.34 7.31
C PHE A 175 -16.77 -8.46 6.25
N PRO A 176 -17.80 -7.61 6.29
CA PRO A 176 -18.89 -7.67 5.33
C PRO A 176 -18.41 -7.29 3.92
N HIS A 177 -19.02 -7.91 2.91
CA HIS A 177 -18.82 -7.56 1.50
C HIS A 177 -20.09 -7.83 0.69
N ASN A 178 -20.14 -7.34 -0.55
CA ASN A 178 -21.34 -7.39 -1.40
C ASN A 178 -21.39 -8.61 -2.34
N TYR A 179 -20.52 -9.58 -2.13
CA TYR A 179 -20.20 -10.62 -3.12
C TYR A 179 -20.49 -12.03 -2.60
N GLY A 180 -20.15 -13.09 -3.37
CA GLY A 180 -20.39 -14.50 -3.00
C GLY A 180 -21.57 -15.16 -3.72
N CYS A 181 -22.39 -14.36 -4.42
CA CYS A 181 -23.43 -14.82 -5.34
C CYS A 181 -23.50 -13.88 -6.55
N SER A 182 -24.10 -14.33 -7.66
CA SER A 182 -24.29 -13.54 -8.90
C SER A 182 -23.02 -12.95 -9.54
N GLN A 183 -21.84 -13.45 -9.16
CA GLN A 183 -20.57 -13.16 -9.82
C GLN A 183 -20.29 -14.19 -10.90
N LEU A 184 -19.77 -13.73 -12.03
CA LEU A 184 -19.44 -14.56 -13.18
C LEU A 184 -17.92 -14.62 -13.40
N GLY A 185 -17.43 -15.79 -13.81
CA GLY A 185 -16.06 -15.99 -14.23
C GLY A 185 -15.02 -15.55 -13.17
N PRO A 186 -13.97 -14.83 -13.56
CA PRO A 186 -12.87 -14.45 -12.66
C PRO A 186 -13.28 -13.66 -11.42
N ASP A 187 -14.39 -12.89 -11.46
CA ASP A 187 -14.84 -12.11 -10.31
C ASP A 187 -15.23 -13.01 -9.12
N HIS A 188 -15.81 -14.18 -9.40
CA HIS A 188 -16.18 -15.15 -8.36
C HIS A 188 -14.93 -15.77 -7.73
N GLU A 189 -13.95 -16.14 -8.54
CA GLU A 189 -12.67 -16.69 -8.07
C GLU A 189 -11.87 -15.67 -7.27
N ASN A 190 -11.89 -14.39 -7.66
CA ASN A 190 -11.28 -13.30 -6.89
C ASN A 190 -11.87 -13.21 -5.48
N THR A 191 -13.19 -13.25 -5.34
CA THR A 191 -13.86 -13.26 -4.03
C THR A 191 -13.44 -14.47 -3.21
N ARG A 192 -13.54 -15.66 -3.79
CA ARG A 192 -13.21 -16.93 -3.11
C ARG A 192 -11.76 -16.94 -2.62
N THR A 193 -10.83 -16.49 -3.46
CA THR A 193 -9.41 -16.45 -3.17
C THR A 193 -9.11 -15.47 -2.04
N VAL A 194 -9.60 -14.22 -2.12
CA VAL A 194 -9.37 -13.21 -1.06
C VAL A 194 -9.93 -13.67 0.28
N LEU A 195 -11.14 -14.24 0.31
CA LEU A 195 -11.74 -14.75 1.55
C LEU A 195 -10.94 -15.94 2.11
N SER A 196 -10.45 -16.84 1.25
CA SER A 196 -9.57 -17.94 1.64
C SER A 196 -8.23 -17.44 2.21
N ASP A 197 -7.62 -16.45 1.57
CA ASP A 197 -6.37 -15.84 2.02
C ASP A 197 -6.53 -15.17 3.39
N MET A 198 -7.70 -14.57 3.66
CA MET A 198 -8.03 -14.01 4.97
C MET A 198 -8.13 -15.10 6.05
N VAL A 199 -8.61 -16.30 5.74
CA VAL A 199 -8.64 -17.44 6.69
C VAL A 199 -7.23 -17.81 7.16
N HIS A 200 -6.24 -17.71 6.26
CA HIS A 200 -4.83 -18.05 6.53
C HIS A 200 -3.95 -16.86 6.95
N HIS A 201 -4.55 -15.69 7.18
CA HIS A 201 -3.80 -14.49 7.46
C HIS A 201 -3.29 -14.47 8.92
N PRO A 202 -2.01 -14.18 9.18
CA PRO A 202 -1.43 -14.39 10.51
C PRO A 202 -1.91 -13.40 11.59
N ASN A 203 -2.53 -12.29 11.20
CA ASN A 203 -3.21 -11.39 12.13
C ASN A 203 -4.52 -11.98 12.71
N ALA A 204 -5.08 -13.02 12.07
CA ALA A 204 -6.18 -13.79 12.61
C ALA A 204 -5.62 -14.85 13.57
N GLY A 205 -5.90 -14.68 14.87
CA GLY A 205 -5.68 -15.73 15.88
C GLY A 205 -6.71 -16.85 15.79
N GLY A 206 -7.90 -16.51 15.29
CA GLY A 206 -8.97 -17.45 14.99
C GLY A 206 -9.95 -16.88 13.98
N VAL A 207 -10.71 -17.75 13.32
CA VAL A 207 -11.59 -17.41 12.21
C VAL A 207 -12.91 -18.17 12.32
N LEU A 208 -14.03 -17.47 12.16
CA LEU A 208 -15.34 -18.05 11.96
C LEU A 208 -15.83 -17.71 10.55
N VAL A 209 -15.94 -18.71 9.68
CA VAL A 209 -16.55 -18.56 8.35
C VAL A 209 -18.05 -18.82 8.44
N VAL A 210 -18.85 -17.89 7.94
CA VAL A 210 -20.32 -17.98 7.97
C VAL A 210 -20.84 -18.00 6.54
N SER A 211 -21.58 -19.05 6.20
CA SER A 211 -22.24 -19.23 4.91
C SER A 211 -23.75 -19.12 5.05
N LEU A 212 -24.46 -18.77 3.96
CA LEU A 212 -25.92 -18.83 3.96
C LEU A 212 -26.39 -20.28 3.79
N GLY A 213 -25.92 -20.94 2.73
CA GLY A 213 -26.26 -22.32 2.36
C GLY A 213 -26.76 -22.47 0.91
N CYS A 214 -27.08 -21.38 0.22
CA CYS A 214 -27.66 -21.39 -1.14
C CYS A 214 -26.94 -20.48 -2.14
N GLU A 215 -25.83 -19.85 -1.75
CA GLU A 215 -25.03 -18.95 -2.59
C GLU A 215 -24.20 -19.72 -3.66
N ASN A 216 -23.61 -19.00 -4.62
CA ASN A 216 -22.67 -19.64 -5.56
C ASN A 216 -21.38 -20.06 -4.86
N ASN A 217 -20.95 -19.33 -3.83
CA ASN A 217 -19.76 -19.66 -3.03
C ASN A 217 -20.08 -20.70 -1.95
N GLN A 218 -20.47 -21.90 -2.38
CA GLN A 218 -20.89 -23.00 -1.51
C GLN A 218 -19.79 -23.42 -0.52
N LEU A 219 -20.20 -23.65 0.73
CA LEU A 219 -19.28 -23.88 1.86
C LEU A 219 -18.33 -25.08 1.66
N ASP A 220 -18.82 -26.17 1.06
CA ASP A 220 -18.00 -27.37 0.84
C ASP A 220 -16.87 -27.11 -0.16
N ALA A 221 -17.20 -26.45 -1.29
CA ALA A 221 -16.22 -26.04 -2.29
C ALA A 221 -15.29 -24.92 -1.78
N PHE A 222 -15.76 -24.08 -0.86
CA PHE A 222 -14.92 -23.08 -0.19
C PHE A 222 -13.95 -23.75 0.78
N ARG A 223 -14.38 -24.76 1.55
CA ARG A 223 -13.51 -25.53 2.44
C ARG A 223 -12.41 -26.26 1.66
N GLU A 224 -12.73 -26.84 0.50
CA GLU A 224 -11.74 -27.44 -0.39
C GLU A 224 -10.69 -26.41 -0.85
N LEU A 225 -11.12 -25.22 -1.25
CA LEU A 225 -10.22 -24.12 -1.64
C LEU A 225 -9.32 -23.66 -0.48
N VAL A 226 -9.90 -23.50 0.72
CA VAL A 226 -9.15 -23.12 1.93
C VAL A 226 -8.10 -24.18 2.27
N GLY A 227 -8.41 -25.45 2.05
CA GLY A 227 -7.50 -26.55 2.37
C GLY A 227 -7.33 -26.76 3.89
N PRO A 228 -6.20 -27.35 4.33
CA PRO A 228 -5.98 -27.70 5.72
C PRO A 228 -5.94 -26.48 6.65
N VAL A 229 -6.66 -26.55 7.77
CA VAL A 229 -6.67 -25.53 8.83
C VAL A 229 -6.58 -26.18 10.21
N ASP A 230 -6.18 -25.41 11.22
CA ASP A 230 -6.36 -25.79 12.62
C ASP A 230 -7.83 -25.63 12.99
N ASP A 231 -8.57 -26.75 13.04
CA ASP A 231 -10.00 -26.73 13.35
C ASP A 231 -10.27 -26.05 14.69
N SER A 232 -9.36 -26.11 15.68
CA SER A 232 -9.56 -25.46 16.97
C SER A 232 -9.60 -23.91 16.90
N ARG A 233 -9.09 -23.35 15.79
CA ARG A 233 -9.05 -21.90 15.53
C ARG A 233 -9.95 -21.48 14.38
N VAL A 234 -10.23 -22.38 13.44
CA VAL A 234 -11.05 -22.10 12.26
C VAL A 234 -12.31 -22.95 12.30
N ARG A 235 -13.46 -22.29 12.49
CA ARG A 235 -14.78 -22.91 12.42
C ARG A 235 -15.53 -22.40 11.20
N MET A 236 -16.37 -23.25 10.62
CA MET A 236 -17.20 -22.87 9.49
C MET A 236 -18.59 -23.49 9.60
N PHE A 237 -19.64 -22.73 9.32
CA PHE A 237 -21.00 -23.26 9.27
C PHE A 237 -21.88 -22.51 8.27
N ALA A 238 -23.00 -23.13 7.90
CA ALA A 238 -24.02 -22.52 7.06
C ALA A 238 -25.28 -22.24 7.91
N THR A 239 -25.79 -21.01 7.85
CA THR A 239 -26.91 -20.55 8.68
C THR A 239 -28.18 -21.36 8.40
N GLN A 240 -28.44 -21.74 7.14
CA GLN A 240 -29.60 -22.57 6.77
C GLN A 240 -29.50 -24.04 7.24
N LYS A 241 -28.34 -24.47 7.76
CA LYS A 241 -28.13 -25.85 8.27
C LYS A 241 -28.20 -25.93 9.80
N VAL A 242 -28.44 -24.82 10.50
CA VAL A 242 -28.54 -24.75 11.96
C VAL A 242 -29.85 -24.09 12.39
N GLY A 243 -30.26 -24.30 13.64
CA GLY A 243 -31.52 -23.77 14.17
C GLY A 243 -31.43 -22.29 14.55
N ASP A 244 -30.69 -21.98 15.63
CA ASP A 244 -30.36 -20.61 16.03
C ASP A 244 -28.91 -20.34 15.61
N GLU A 245 -28.76 -19.65 14.49
CA GLU A 245 -27.45 -19.34 13.91
C GLU A 245 -26.62 -18.37 14.75
N ILE A 246 -27.27 -17.55 15.58
CA ILE A 246 -26.57 -16.60 16.46
C ILE A 246 -25.98 -17.35 17.64
N GLU A 247 -26.77 -18.16 18.36
CA GLU A 247 -26.24 -18.92 19.48
C GLU A 247 -25.22 -19.97 19.03
N TYR A 248 -25.47 -20.64 17.89
CA TYR A 248 -24.50 -21.57 17.31
C TYR A 248 -23.18 -20.84 16.99
N GLY A 249 -23.24 -19.68 16.34
CA GLY A 249 -22.06 -18.88 16.03
C GLY A 249 -21.31 -18.41 17.28
N LEU A 250 -22.02 -17.96 18.32
CA LEU A 250 -21.43 -17.57 19.60
C LEU A 250 -20.73 -18.74 20.30
N GLN A 251 -21.32 -19.94 20.27
CA GLN A 251 -20.67 -21.15 20.80
C GLN A 251 -19.34 -21.43 20.08
N GLN A 252 -19.33 -21.34 18.74
CA GLN A 252 -18.09 -21.52 17.96
C GLN A 252 -17.03 -20.46 18.30
N LEU A 253 -17.44 -19.20 18.50
CA LEU A 253 -16.53 -18.11 18.89
C LEU A 253 -15.93 -18.34 20.29
N ARG A 254 -16.70 -18.85 21.25
CA ARG A 254 -16.18 -19.22 22.59
C ARG A 254 -15.11 -20.30 22.51
N GLU A 255 -15.32 -21.33 21.67
CA GLU A 255 -14.33 -22.39 21.45
C GLU A 255 -13.04 -21.85 20.83
N ILE A 256 -13.16 -21.01 19.79
CA ILE A 256 -12.01 -20.35 19.16
C ILE A 256 -11.27 -19.48 20.20
N TYR A 257 -12.00 -18.67 20.95
CA TYR A 257 -11.44 -17.77 21.97
C TYR A 257 -10.68 -18.53 23.06
N ALA A 258 -11.18 -19.69 23.50
CA ALA A 258 -10.51 -20.51 24.52
C ALA A 258 -9.11 -21.00 24.10
N VAL A 259 -8.82 -20.99 22.80
CA VAL A 259 -7.50 -21.29 22.23
C VAL A 259 -6.71 -20.00 22.00
N CYS A 260 -7.22 -19.07 21.19
CA CYS A 260 -6.43 -17.92 20.73
C CYS A 260 -6.18 -16.85 21.80
N SER A 261 -6.98 -16.80 22.87
CA SER A 261 -6.75 -15.90 24.01
C SER A 261 -5.47 -16.19 24.80
N LYS A 262 -4.90 -17.39 24.62
CA LYS A 262 -3.66 -17.86 25.25
C LYS A 262 -2.41 -17.54 24.44
N ASP A 263 -2.57 -16.97 23.24
CA ASP A 263 -1.42 -16.61 22.40
C ASP A 263 -0.64 -15.47 23.05
N GLU A 264 0.70 -15.54 23.02
CA GLU A 264 1.55 -14.51 23.62
C GLU A 264 2.39 -13.79 22.57
N ARG A 265 2.59 -12.49 22.75
CA ARG A 265 3.53 -11.71 21.94
C ARG A 265 4.96 -12.04 22.36
N THR A 266 5.74 -12.53 21.41
CA THR A 266 7.17 -12.84 21.55
C THR A 266 8.02 -11.88 20.74
N GLU A 267 9.30 -11.77 21.05
CA GLU A 267 10.24 -11.07 20.18
C GLU A 267 10.43 -11.84 18.87
N VAL A 268 10.24 -11.14 17.76
CA VAL A 268 10.39 -11.67 16.41
C VAL A 268 11.34 -10.76 15.63
N PRO A 269 12.29 -11.32 14.86
CA PRO A 269 13.13 -10.51 13.99
C PRO A 269 12.31 -9.79 12.93
N VAL A 270 12.71 -8.57 12.59
CA VAL A 270 12.08 -7.75 11.53
C VAL A 270 12.07 -8.45 10.17
N SER A 271 12.92 -9.47 9.95
CA SER A 271 12.91 -10.33 8.77
C SER A 271 11.60 -11.08 8.52
N GLU A 272 10.72 -11.16 9.52
CA GLU A 272 9.39 -11.78 9.41
C GLU A 272 8.27 -10.78 9.10
N LEU A 273 8.58 -9.48 9.05
CA LEU A 273 7.63 -8.43 8.73
C LEU A 273 7.47 -8.27 7.21
N ARG A 274 6.22 -8.21 6.76
CA ARG A 274 5.75 -8.11 5.38
C ARG A 274 4.84 -6.90 5.29
N VAL A 275 5.26 -5.90 4.52
CA VAL A 275 4.66 -4.57 4.53
C VAL A 275 4.13 -4.21 3.15
N GLY A 276 2.85 -3.89 3.06
CA GLY A 276 2.25 -3.34 1.85
C GLY A 276 2.52 -1.84 1.71
N LEU A 277 2.79 -1.38 0.49
CA LEU A 277 3.08 0.01 0.17
C LEU A 277 1.95 0.57 -0.71
N LYS A 278 1.27 1.62 -0.24
CA LYS A 278 0.12 2.24 -0.90
C LYS A 278 0.20 3.76 -0.87
N CYS A 279 -0.28 4.42 -1.92
CA CYS A 279 -0.59 5.84 -1.90
C CYS A 279 -2.11 6.05 -1.89
N GLY A 280 -2.61 7.11 -1.27
CA GLY A 280 -4.01 7.51 -1.37
C GLY A 280 -4.19 8.71 -2.28
N GLY A 281 -4.89 9.73 -1.78
CA GLY A 281 -4.97 11.03 -2.43
C GLY A 281 -3.61 11.73 -2.51
N SER A 282 -2.86 11.46 -3.57
CA SER A 282 -1.54 12.06 -3.84
C SER A 282 -1.63 13.57 -4.13
N ASP A 283 -0.54 14.27 -3.84
CA ASP A 283 -0.29 15.67 -4.12
C ASP A 283 1.15 15.88 -4.64
N GLY A 284 1.52 17.10 -5.01
CA GLY A 284 2.84 17.44 -5.54
C GLY A 284 3.99 17.22 -4.56
N LEU A 285 3.69 17.05 -3.27
CA LEU A 285 4.68 16.74 -2.22
C LEU A 285 4.86 15.23 -2.01
N SER A 286 3.96 14.38 -2.52
CA SER A 286 4.00 12.94 -2.31
C SER A 286 5.32 12.31 -2.73
N GLY A 287 5.81 12.66 -3.92
CA GLY A 287 7.10 12.21 -4.45
C GLY A 287 8.32 12.95 -3.88
N ILE A 288 8.15 13.84 -2.89
CA ILE A 288 9.22 14.63 -2.27
C ILE A 288 9.40 14.24 -0.80
N THR A 289 8.30 13.94 -0.09
CA THR A 289 8.30 13.67 1.35
C THR A 289 7.98 12.21 1.65
N ALA A 290 6.70 11.84 1.68
CA ALA A 290 6.24 10.55 2.19
C ALA A 290 6.70 9.36 1.34
N ASN A 291 6.64 9.45 0.00
CA ASN A 291 7.03 8.31 -0.85
C ASN A 291 8.53 8.03 -0.77
N PRO A 292 9.45 9.02 -0.83
CA PRO A 292 10.87 8.79 -0.57
C PRO A 292 11.15 8.25 0.82
N LEU A 293 10.45 8.73 1.86
CA LEU A 293 10.57 8.19 3.22
C LEU A 293 10.19 6.71 3.30
N LEU A 294 9.09 6.32 2.65
CA LEU A 294 8.70 4.92 2.50
C LEU A 294 9.76 4.12 1.73
N GLY A 295 10.39 4.71 0.71
CA GLY A 295 11.49 4.09 -0.02
C GLY A 295 12.69 3.78 0.86
N VAL A 296 13.07 4.71 1.75
CA VAL A 296 14.14 4.50 2.74
C VAL A 296 13.76 3.37 3.71
N PHE A 297 12.51 3.37 4.19
CA PHE A 297 12.00 2.27 5.03
C PHE A 297 12.02 0.93 4.29
N SER A 298 11.59 0.90 3.02
CA SER A 298 11.56 -0.30 2.17
C SER A 298 12.97 -0.88 1.99
N ASP A 299 13.95 -0.05 1.67
CA ASP A 299 15.34 -0.51 1.56
C ASP A 299 15.89 -1.00 2.90
N TRP A 300 15.56 -0.31 4.00
CA TRP A 300 15.95 -0.72 5.33
C TRP A 300 15.38 -2.09 5.69
N ILE A 301 14.07 -2.31 5.59
CA ILE A 301 13.44 -3.58 5.97
C ILE A 301 13.91 -4.74 5.07
N VAL A 302 14.08 -4.48 3.77
CA VAL A 302 14.65 -5.48 2.83
C VAL A 302 16.07 -5.83 3.22
N SER A 303 16.91 -4.86 3.63
CA SER A 303 18.27 -5.13 4.13
C SER A 303 18.29 -5.95 5.43
N GLN A 304 17.19 -5.93 6.21
CA GLN A 304 17.02 -6.78 7.39
C GLN A 304 16.43 -8.16 7.05
N GLY A 305 16.23 -8.48 5.77
CA GLY A 305 15.62 -9.72 5.30
C GLY A 305 14.09 -9.76 5.42
N GLY A 306 13.44 -8.61 5.63
CA GLY A 306 11.99 -8.49 5.59
C GLY A 306 11.46 -8.32 4.16
N THR A 307 10.17 -8.00 4.04
CA THR A 307 9.47 -7.96 2.74
C THR A 307 8.66 -6.69 2.58
N THR A 308 8.74 -6.08 1.40
CA THR A 308 7.81 -5.01 0.98
C THR A 308 7.10 -5.38 -0.30
N VAL A 309 5.86 -4.91 -0.44
CA VAL A 309 5.03 -5.17 -1.62
C VAL A 309 4.50 -3.86 -2.17
N LEU A 310 4.96 -3.49 -3.36
CA LEU A 310 4.42 -2.36 -4.11
C LEU A 310 3.27 -2.83 -5.00
N THR A 311 2.13 -2.15 -4.95
CA THR A 311 0.99 -2.40 -5.83
C THR A 311 0.65 -1.15 -6.64
N GLU A 312 -0.61 -0.93 -6.99
CA GLU A 312 -1.08 0.24 -7.76
C GLU A 312 -0.52 0.25 -9.18
N VAL A 313 -0.71 -0.85 -9.91
CA VAL A 313 -0.13 -1.03 -11.25
C VAL A 313 -0.40 0.14 -12.20
N PRO A 314 -1.62 0.73 -12.26
CA PRO A 314 -1.86 1.88 -13.12
C PRO A 314 -1.02 3.11 -12.76
N GLU A 315 -0.54 3.21 -11.53
CA GLU A 315 0.37 4.27 -11.06
C GLU A 315 1.84 3.93 -11.28
N MET A 316 2.15 2.88 -12.04
CA MET A 316 3.51 2.60 -12.50
C MET A 316 3.71 3.06 -13.95
N PHE A 317 2.63 3.32 -14.70
CA PHE A 317 2.68 3.66 -16.12
C PHE A 317 3.48 4.96 -16.38
N GLY A 318 4.52 4.87 -17.21
CA GLY A 318 5.51 5.91 -17.45
C GLY A 318 6.76 5.85 -16.59
N ALA A 319 6.80 4.98 -15.58
CA ALA A 319 7.95 4.79 -14.71
C ALA A 319 8.32 3.31 -14.52
N GLU A 320 7.64 2.38 -15.19
CA GLU A 320 7.79 0.94 -15.03
C GLU A 320 9.20 0.43 -15.34
N THR A 321 9.92 1.09 -16.25
CA THR A 321 11.30 0.72 -16.61
C THR A 321 12.25 0.85 -15.43
N ILE A 322 11.99 1.75 -14.47
CA ILE A 322 12.75 1.87 -13.23
C ILE A 322 12.65 0.59 -12.39
N LEU A 323 11.49 -0.05 -12.38
CA LEU A 323 11.26 -1.33 -11.69
C LEU A 323 11.85 -2.50 -12.49
N MET A 324 11.59 -2.52 -13.81
CA MET A 324 12.06 -3.55 -14.72
C MET A 324 13.59 -3.66 -14.76
N ASN A 325 14.29 -2.52 -14.79
CA ASN A 325 15.76 -2.48 -14.83
C ASN A 325 16.42 -2.99 -13.55
N ARG A 326 15.65 -3.19 -12.48
CA ARG A 326 16.11 -3.71 -11.18
C ARG A 326 15.51 -5.08 -10.84
N CYS A 327 14.89 -5.76 -11.82
CA CYS A 327 14.46 -7.15 -11.65
C CYS A 327 15.67 -8.07 -11.50
N GLN A 328 15.58 -9.01 -10.54
CA GLN A 328 16.71 -9.89 -10.20
C GLN A 328 17.19 -10.73 -11.40
N ASP A 329 16.27 -11.10 -12.28
CA ASP A 329 16.48 -11.96 -13.44
C ASP A 329 15.48 -11.65 -14.55
N LYS A 330 15.71 -12.27 -15.72
CA LYS A 330 14.86 -12.13 -16.90
C LYS A 330 13.43 -12.63 -16.65
N ALA A 331 13.24 -13.71 -15.87
CA ALA A 331 11.91 -14.24 -15.57
C ALA A 331 11.07 -13.25 -14.75
N THR A 332 11.68 -12.57 -13.77
CA THR A 332 11.06 -11.54 -12.94
C THR A 332 10.76 -10.29 -13.76
N PHE A 333 11.67 -9.92 -14.67
CA PHE A 333 11.42 -8.86 -15.65
C PHE A 333 10.21 -9.19 -16.54
N ASP A 334 10.15 -10.39 -17.13
CA ASP A 334 9.05 -10.78 -18.02
C ASP A 334 7.71 -10.80 -17.27
N LYS A 335 7.69 -11.28 -16.02
CA LYS A 335 6.51 -11.15 -15.15
C LYS A 335 6.13 -9.70 -14.87
N THR A 336 7.10 -8.81 -14.69
CA THR A 336 6.85 -7.37 -14.48
C THR A 336 6.26 -6.73 -15.74
N VAL A 337 6.75 -7.11 -16.92
CA VAL A 337 6.18 -6.70 -18.21
C VAL A 337 4.74 -7.18 -18.33
N SER A 338 4.46 -8.46 -18.03
CA SER A 338 3.08 -8.98 -18.02
C SER A 338 2.19 -8.22 -17.04
N LEU A 339 2.65 -7.97 -15.81
CA LEU A 339 1.89 -7.21 -14.81
C LEU A 339 1.46 -5.83 -15.35
N ILE A 340 2.35 -5.10 -16.02
CA ILE A 340 2.06 -3.79 -16.59
C ILE A 340 1.11 -3.92 -17.79
N ASN A 341 1.45 -4.78 -18.75
CA ASN A 341 0.70 -4.91 -19.99
C ASN A 341 -0.69 -5.51 -19.77
N ASP A 342 -0.85 -6.47 -18.87
CA ASP A 342 -2.16 -7.04 -18.51
C ASP A 342 -3.09 -5.97 -17.94
N PHE A 343 -2.57 -5.05 -17.13
CA PHE A 343 -3.35 -3.92 -16.63
C PHE A 343 -3.65 -2.88 -17.72
N LYS A 344 -2.71 -2.58 -18.62
CA LYS A 344 -2.99 -1.72 -19.79
C LYS A 344 -4.09 -2.31 -20.67
N GLU A 345 -4.02 -3.61 -20.95
CA GLU A 345 -5.05 -4.35 -21.67
C GLU A 345 -6.40 -4.31 -20.96
N TYR A 346 -6.43 -4.40 -19.63
CA TYR A 346 -7.65 -4.25 -18.85
C TYR A 346 -8.33 -2.89 -19.13
N PHE A 347 -7.59 -1.77 -19.14
CA PHE A 347 -8.15 -0.47 -19.51
C PHE A 347 -8.67 -0.46 -20.95
N ILE A 348 -7.87 -0.96 -21.90
CA ILE A 348 -8.22 -0.97 -23.34
C ILE A 348 -9.49 -1.80 -23.60
N LYS A 349 -9.62 -2.98 -22.99
CA LYS A 349 -10.81 -3.86 -23.12
C LYS A 349 -12.09 -3.19 -22.58
N GLN A 350 -11.96 -2.25 -21.65
CA GLN A 350 -13.07 -1.47 -21.10
C GLN A 350 -13.34 -0.18 -21.91
N GLY A 351 -12.63 0.04 -23.02
CA GLY A 351 -12.74 1.27 -23.81
C GLY A 351 -12.18 2.51 -23.11
N MET A 352 -11.34 2.32 -22.08
CA MET A 352 -10.76 3.40 -21.29
C MET A 352 -9.30 3.66 -21.70
N PRO A 353 -8.84 4.92 -21.72
CA PRO A 353 -7.44 5.24 -22.00
C PRO A 353 -6.52 4.87 -20.82
N VAL A 354 -5.29 4.50 -21.15
CA VAL A 354 -4.25 4.08 -20.17
C VAL A 354 -3.69 5.25 -19.35
N TYR A 355 -3.78 6.47 -19.89
CA TYR A 355 -3.15 7.68 -19.32
C TYR A 355 -4.10 8.60 -18.54
N GLU A 356 -5.40 8.28 -18.42
CA GLU A 356 -6.37 9.10 -17.67
C GLU A 356 -6.28 8.91 -16.16
N ASN A 357 -5.13 9.27 -15.59
CA ASN A 357 -4.91 9.34 -14.14
C ASN A 357 -3.74 10.28 -13.85
N PRO A 358 -4.02 11.59 -13.72
CA PRO A 358 -4.30 12.05 -12.36
C PRO A 358 -5.75 12.54 -12.17
N SER A 359 -6.35 12.25 -11.00
CA SER A 359 -7.70 12.71 -10.63
C SER A 359 -7.76 14.25 -10.49
N PRO A 360 -8.96 14.88 -10.50
CA PRO A 360 -9.09 16.32 -10.26
C PRO A 360 -8.40 16.80 -8.97
N GLY A 361 -8.47 16.00 -7.91
CA GLY A 361 -7.80 16.28 -6.64
C GLY A 361 -6.28 16.23 -6.73
N ASN A 362 -5.72 15.34 -7.55
CA ASN A 362 -4.28 15.25 -7.80
C ASN A 362 -3.79 16.45 -8.63
N LYS A 363 -4.54 16.83 -9.67
CA LYS A 363 -4.26 18.01 -10.50
C LYS A 363 -4.26 19.30 -9.67
N ALA A 364 -5.28 19.48 -8.81
CA ALA A 364 -5.32 20.59 -7.87
C ALA A 364 -4.13 20.56 -6.89
N GLY A 365 -3.69 19.36 -6.49
CA GLY A 365 -2.53 19.15 -5.62
C GLY A 365 -1.17 19.33 -6.30
N GLY A 366 -1.10 19.60 -7.61
CA GLY A 366 0.15 19.89 -8.32
C GLY A 366 0.73 18.75 -9.15
N ILE A 367 0.01 17.63 -9.30
CA ILE A 367 0.40 16.51 -10.19
C ILE A 367 -0.23 16.73 -11.56
N SER A 368 0.59 16.94 -12.59
CA SER A 368 0.12 17.38 -13.91
C SER A 368 -0.13 16.23 -14.89
N THR A 369 0.65 15.16 -14.80
CA THR A 369 0.59 13.99 -15.70
C THR A 369 0.67 12.67 -14.93
N LEU A 370 0.35 11.55 -15.60
CA LEU A 370 0.48 10.24 -15.01
C LEU A 370 1.95 9.86 -14.82
N GLU A 371 2.83 10.25 -15.74
CA GLU A 371 4.28 10.04 -15.65
C GLU A 371 4.85 10.68 -14.38
N GLU A 372 4.48 11.92 -14.08
CA GLU A 372 4.87 12.59 -12.84
C GLU A 372 4.39 11.81 -11.60
N LYS A 373 3.14 11.32 -11.65
CA LYS A 373 2.56 10.53 -10.57
C LYS A 373 3.32 9.21 -10.39
N SER A 374 3.64 8.54 -11.49
CA SER A 374 4.29 7.24 -11.51
C SER A 374 5.74 7.31 -11.05
N LEU A 375 6.47 8.38 -11.41
CA LEU A 375 7.79 8.65 -10.85
C LEU A 375 7.73 8.83 -9.34
N GLY A 376 6.70 9.52 -8.82
CA GLY A 376 6.46 9.61 -7.38
C GLY A 376 6.07 8.28 -6.73
N CYS A 377 5.27 7.45 -7.41
CA CYS A 377 4.82 6.14 -6.95
C CYS A 377 5.99 5.17 -6.75
N THR A 378 6.88 5.09 -7.74
CA THR A 378 8.05 4.19 -7.71
C THR A 378 9.03 4.51 -6.59
N GLN A 379 9.06 5.74 -6.07
CA GLN A 379 9.89 6.09 -4.90
C GLN A 379 9.54 5.26 -3.65
N LYS A 380 8.27 4.83 -3.48
CA LYS A 380 7.82 4.10 -2.28
C LYS A 380 8.59 2.80 -2.04
N CYS A 381 9.04 2.15 -3.12
CA CYS A 381 9.75 0.87 -3.03
C CYS A 381 11.26 1.00 -2.83
N GLY A 382 11.79 2.23 -2.82
CA GLY A 382 13.22 2.48 -2.64
C GLY A 382 14.04 2.03 -3.85
N LYS A 383 15.23 1.49 -3.57
CA LYS A 383 16.25 1.09 -4.55
C LYS A 383 16.51 -0.42 -4.60
N SER A 384 15.84 -1.18 -3.76
CA SER A 384 15.96 -2.63 -3.67
C SER A 384 15.63 -3.35 -4.98
N ILE A 385 16.27 -4.51 -5.17
CA ILE A 385 16.04 -5.40 -6.31
C ILE A 385 14.61 -5.97 -6.23
N VAL A 386 13.90 -5.98 -7.35
CA VAL A 386 12.60 -6.66 -7.46
C VAL A 386 12.84 -8.17 -7.48
N ARG A 387 12.40 -8.86 -6.42
CA ARG A 387 12.60 -10.29 -6.17
C ARG A 387 11.42 -11.16 -6.61
N GLY A 388 10.23 -10.56 -6.76
CA GLY A 388 9.03 -11.29 -7.11
C GLY A 388 7.91 -10.41 -7.66
N VAL A 389 7.00 -11.06 -8.37
CA VAL A 389 5.82 -10.44 -8.99
C VAL A 389 4.64 -11.37 -8.75
N LEU A 390 3.58 -10.86 -8.15
CA LEU A 390 2.37 -11.55 -7.77
C LEU A 390 1.20 -11.09 -8.64
N LYS A 391 0.37 -12.02 -9.07
CA LYS A 391 -0.95 -11.74 -9.63
C LYS A 391 -1.95 -11.40 -8.53
N TYR A 392 -3.09 -10.84 -8.90
CA TYR A 392 -4.19 -10.65 -7.97
C TYR A 392 -4.62 -12.01 -7.38
N GLY A 393 -4.72 -12.10 -6.06
CA GLY A 393 -5.04 -13.35 -5.35
C GLY A 393 -3.85 -14.31 -5.13
N GLU A 394 -2.62 -13.95 -5.51
CA GLU A 394 -1.44 -14.72 -5.13
C GLU A 394 -0.87 -14.24 -3.79
N ARG A 395 -0.34 -15.17 -2.99
CA ARG A 395 0.34 -14.91 -1.71
C ARG A 395 1.85 -14.83 -1.86
N LEU A 396 2.49 -14.10 -0.95
CA LEU A 396 3.95 -13.93 -0.91
C LEU A 396 4.70 -15.25 -0.77
N SER A 397 5.69 -15.44 -1.64
CA SER A 397 6.60 -16.59 -1.63
C SER A 397 8.09 -16.19 -1.58
N ALA A 398 8.42 -14.93 -1.86
CA ALA A 398 9.79 -14.41 -1.87
C ALA A 398 9.98 -13.27 -0.86
N LYS A 399 11.10 -13.27 -0.14
CA LYS A 399 11.54 -12.14 0.70
C LYS A 399 12.13 -11.02 -0.15
N GLY A 400 12.14 -9.80 0.37
CA GLY A 400 12.62 -8.60 -0.35
C GLY A 400 11.48 -7.77 -0.98
N LEU A 401 11.81 -6.97 -1.99
CA LEU A 401 10.82 -6.15 -2.69
C LEU A 401 10.05 -7.01 -3.72
N ASN A 402 8.73 -7.00 -3.62
CA ASN A 402 7.81 -7.67 -4.54
C ASN A 402 6.83 -6.68 -5.17
N LEU A 403 6.30 -7.01 -6.35
CA LEU A 403 5.24 -6.26 -7.02
C LEU A 403 3.93 -7.07 -6.97
N LEU A 404 2.80 -6.42 -6.74
CA LEU A 404 1.48 -7.06 -6.72
C LEU A 404 0.52 -6.42 -7.72
N SER A 405 -0.06 -7.26 -8.58
CA SER A 405 -1.06 -6.88 -9.56
C SER A 405 -2.40 -6.55 -8.89
N ALA A 406 -2.69 -5.26 -8.72
CA ALA A 406 -3.98 -4.74 -8.25
C ALA A 406 -4.18 -3.28 -8.74
N PRO A 407 -5.44 -2.79 -8.84
CA PRO A 407 -5.70 -1.42 -9.29
C PRO A 407 -5.23 -0.38 -8.25
N GLY A 408 -5.09 0.88 -8.67
CA GLY A 408 -4.72 1.98 -7.76
C GLY A 408 -5.82 2.39 -6.75
N ASN A 409 -7.00 1.78 -6.79
CA ASN A 409 -8.08 2.09 -5.85
C ASN A 409 -7.67 1.77 -4.41
N ASP A 410 -7.88 2.72 -3.49
CA ASP A 410 -7.43 2.64 -2.09
C ASP A 410 -7.85 1.35 -1.38
N LEU A 411 -9.13 1.02 -1.43
CA LEU A 411 -9.70 -0.12 -0.73
C LEU A 411 -9.22 -1.42 -1.39
N VAL A 412 -9.35 -1.53 -2.71
CA VAL A 412 -9.05 -2.77 -3.44
C VAL A 412 -7.58 -3.14 -3.35
N ALA A 413 -6.66 -2.18 -3.52
CA ALA A 413 -5.24 -2.48 -3.43
C ALA A 413 -4.81 -2.79 -1.99
N SER A 414 -5.35 -2.11 -0.99
CA SER A 414 -5.01 -2.41 0.41
C SER A 414 -5.54 -3.79 0.84
N THR A 415 -6.73 -4.19 0.37
CA THR A 415 -7.26 -5.54 0.55
C THR A 415 -6.37 -6.57 -0.15
N ALA A 416 -5.94 -6.32 -1.39
CA ALA A 416 -5.04 -7.22 -2.11
C ALA A 416 -3.68 -7.38 -1.39
N LEU A 417 -3.12 -6.28 -0.88
CA LEU A 417 -1.88 -6.31 -0.09
C LEU A 417 -2.06 -7.17 1.17
N GLY A 418 -3.13 -6.97 1.93
CA GLY A 418 -3.45 -7.80 3.09
C GLY A 418 -3.61 -9.28 2.70
N ALA A 419 -4.38 -9.58 1.64
CA ALA A 419 -4.63 -10.95 1.18
C ALA A 419 -3.33 -11.65 0.72
N SER A 420 -2.39 -10.90 0.12
CA SER A 420 -1.07 -11.43 -0.24
C SER A 420 -0.22 -11.85 0.98
N GLY A 421 -0.64 -11.50 2.20
CA GLY A 421 0.00 -11.86 3.46
C GLY A 421 0.79 -10.74 4.13
N CYS A 422 0.63 -9.48 3.70
CA CYS A 422 1.21 -8.33 4.38
C CYS A 422 0.50 -8.09 5.72
N GLN A 423 1.25 -8.04 6.82
CA GLN A 423 0.63 -7.83 8.13
C GLN A 423 0.18 -6.38 8.37
N ILE A 424 0.74 -5.41 7.62
CA ILE A 424 0.45 -3.97 7.73
C ILE A 424 0.56 -3.31 6.35
N VAL A 425 -0.24 -2.26 6.11
CA VAL A 425 -0.13 -1.38 4.95
C VAL A 425 0.34 0.01 5.39
N LEU A 426 1.42 0.50 4.80
CA LEU A 426 1.88 1.88 4.91
C LEU A 426 1.26 2.70 3.78
N PHE A 427 0.46 3.68 4.16
CA PHE A 427 -0.44 4.41 3.27
C PHE A 427 -0.07 5.90 3.25
N THR A 428 0.56 6.39 2.18
CA THR A 428 0.90 7.82 2.05
C THR A 428 -0.28 8.61 1.54
N THR A 429 -0.48 9.85 2.01
CA THR A 429 -1.59 10.69 1.54
C THR A 429 -1.30 12.18 1.70
N GLY A 430 -1.62 12.96 0.67
CA GLY A 430 -1.54 14.42 0.71
C GLY A 430 -2.87 15.11 0.94
N ARG A 431 -3.97 14.36 0.84
CA ARG A 431 -5.34 14.89 0.96
C ARG A 431 -6.11 14.32 2.16
N GLY A 432 -5.62 13.24 2.76
CA GLY A 432 -6.26 12.55 3.88
C GLY A 432 -7.41 11.64 3.43
N THR A 433 -7.56 10.51 4.12
CA THR A 433 -8.70 9.60 3.98
C THR A 433 -8.94 8.90 5.32
N PRO A 434 -10.20 8.72 5.76
CA PRO A 434 -10.49 7.94 6.96
C PRO A 434 -10.31 6.42 6.74
N PHE A 435 -10.22 5.96 5.48
CA PHE A 435 -10.16 4.54 5.12
C PHE A 435 -9.16 3.71 5.95
N GLY A 436 -9.54 2.51 6.37
CA GLY A 436 -8.63 1.47 6.87
C GLY A 436 -9.00 0.11 6.31
N SER A 437 -8.02 -0.75 6.06
CA SER A 437 -8.26 -2.13 5.59
C SER A 437 -8.41 -3.12 6.76
N PHE A 438 -8.61 -4.40 6.45
CA PHE A 438 -8.69 -5.47 7.44
C PHE A 438 -7.37 -5.76 8.17
N VAL A 439 -6.25 -5.31 7.61
CA VAL A 439 -4.95 -5.21 8.28
C VAL A 439 -4.67 -3.77 8.71
N PRO A 440 -3.87 -3.53 9.77
CA PRO A 440 -3.46 -2.19 10.18
C PRO A 440 -3.02 -1.35 8.97
N THR A 441 -3.61 -0.16 8.84
CA THR A 441 -3.37 0.77 7.73
C THR A 441 -2.86 2.07 8.32
N MET A 442 -1.53 2.21 8.39
CA MET A 442 -0.84 3.37 8.95
C MET A 442 -0.79 4.49 7.92
N LYS A 443 -1.28 5.69 8.26
CA LYS A 443 -1.31 6.84 7.35
C LYS A 443 -0.12 7.76 7.58
N ILE A 444 0.56 8.08 6.49
CA ILE A 444 1.71 8.99 6.46
C ILE A 444 1.30 10.22 5.66
N SER A 445 1.22 11.39 6.29
CA SER A 445 0.92 12.63 5.56
C SER A 445 2.14 13.11 4.77
N THR A 446 1.88 13.68 3.59
CA THR A 446 2.93 14.28 2.75
C THR A 446 3.27 15.71 3.18
N ASN A 447 2.42 16.32 4.01
CA ASN A 447 2.54 17.70 4.46
C ASN A 447 2.07 17.87 5.91
N THR A 448 2.71 18.78 6.64
CA THR A 448 2.44 19.08 8.05
C THR A 448 1.01 19.59 8.29
N PRO A 449 0.44 20.47 7.44
CA PRO A 449 -0.93 20.94 7.65
C PRO A 449 -1.98 19.83 7.65
N LEU A 450 -1.82 18.77 6.83
CA LEU A 450 -2.72 17.62 6.87
C LEU A 450 -2.59 16.84 8.19
N TYR A 451 -1.36 16.64 8.68
CA TYR A 451 -1.12 15.96 9.95
C TYR A 451 -1.78 16.71 11.11
N GLU A 452 -1.57 18.01 11.20
CA GLU A 452 -2.13 18.87 12.25
C GLU A 452 -3.66 19.03 12.12
N GLY A 453 -4.19 19.10 10.91
CA GLY A 453 -5.61 19.28 10.65
C GLY A 453 -6.44 18.00 10.77
N LYS A 454 -5.81 16.82 10.72
CA LYS A 454 -6.46 15.50 10.78
C LYS A 454 -5.72 14.52 11.72
N PRO A 455 -5.53 14.88 13.01
CA PRO A 455 -4.79 14.04 13.94
C PRO A 455 -5.44 12.68 14.16
N GLY A 456 -6.77 12.58 14.05
CA GLY A 456 -7.50 11.31 14.14
C GLY A 456 -7.40 10.43 12.90
N TRP A 457 -6.77 10.87 11.80
CA TRP A 457 -6.59 10.07 10.58
C TRP A 457 -5.13 9.75 10.29
N ILE A 458 -4.21 10.65 10.64
CA ILE A 458 -2.80 10.54 10.27
C ILE A 458 -1.98 10.02 11.44
N ASP A 459 -1.16 9.00 11.19
CA ASP A 459 -0.27 8.37 12.17
C ASP A 459 1.12 9.01 12.21
N PHE A 460 1.61 9.51 11.06
CA PHE A 460 2.97 10.05 10.95
C PHE A 460 3.05 11.25 10.00
N ASN A 461 3.85 12.26 10.38
CA ASN A 461 4.09 13.45 9.56
C ASN A 461 5.40 13.35 8.76
N ALA A 462 5.32 13.07 7.45
CA ALA A 462 6.50 13.20 6.58
C ALA A 462 6.69 14.62 6.03
N GLY A 463 5.73 15.53 6.26
CA GLY A 463 5.77 16.92 5.80
C GLY A 463 6.93 17.74 6.34
N VAL A 464 7.50 17.33 7.48
CA VAL A 464 8.72 17.94 8.05
C VAL A 464 9.93 17.88 7.11
N LEU A 465 9.96 16.92 6.17
CA LEU A 465 11.00 16.85 5.13
C LEU A 465 10.96 18.04 4.17
N ALA A 466 9.80 18.65 3.95
CA ALA A 466 9.68 19.90 3.20
C ALA A 466 10.02 21.14 4.05
N GLN A 467 10.28 20.95 5.36
CA GLN A 467 10.62 21.97 6.35
C GLN A 467 12.09 21.85 6.81
N ASP A 468 12.94 21.27 5.97
CA ASP A 468 14.39 21.10 6.16
C ASP A 468 14.84 20.10 7.22
N GLU A 469 13.94 19.26 7.76
CA GLU A 469 14.40 18.16 8.61
C GLU A 469 15.17 17.11 7.80
N PRO A 470 16.31 16.60 8.31
CA PRO A 470 17.08 15.58 7.61
C PRO A 470 16.31 14.27 7.43
N MET A 471 16.33 13.72 6.22
CA MET A 471 15.74 12.41 5.89
C MET A 471 16.17 11.31 6.88
N SER A 472 17.42 11.33 7.33
CA SER A 472 17.92 10.35 8.29
C SER A 472 17.22 10.39 9.65
N GLU A 473 16.89 11.57 10.16
CA GLU A 473 16.23 11.69 11.46
C GLU A 473 14.75 11.29 11.36
N VAL A 474 14.08 11.76 10.30
CA VAL A 474 12.68 11.42 10.03
C VAL A 474 12.52 9.92 9.78
N ALA A 475 13.42 9.30 9.01
CA ALA A 475 13.40 7.86 8.75
C ALA A 475 13.63 7.02 10.01
N SER A 476 14.50 7.44 10.94
CA SER A 476 14.66 6.75 12.22
C SER A 476 13.35 6.74 13.01
N ARG A 477 12.71 7.91 13.19
CA ARG A 477 11.42 8.00 13.91
C ARG A 477 10.31 7.24 13.20
N PHE A 478 10.33 7.23 11.87
CA PHE A 478 9.34 6.49 11.08
C PHE A 478 9.49 4.97 11.26
N ILE A 479 10.72 4.45 11.23
CA ILE A 479 11.00 3.03 11.50
C ILE A 479 10.49 2.66 12.91
N ASP A 480 10.82 3.47 13.92
CA ASP A 480 10.37 3.22 15.30
C ASP A 480 8.84 3.19 15.40
N ALA A 481 8.15 4.12 14.74
CA ALA A 481 6.68 4.16 14.71
C ALA A 481 6.07 2.92 14.03
N VAL A 482 6.66 2.45 12.92
CA VAL A 482 6.20 1.22 12.24
C VAL A 482 6.44 -0.02 13.12
N LEU A 483 7.58 -0.10 13.81
CA LEU A 483 7.88 -1.21 14.73
C LEU A 483 6.99 -1.19 15.98
N ALA A 484 6.65 0.00 16.50
CA ALA A 484 5.68 0.15 17.57
C ALA A 484 4.29 -0.34 17.13
N ALA A 485 3.85 0.06 15.93
CA ALA A 485 2.60 -0.43 15.35
C ALA A 485 2.63 -1.96 15.14
N ALA A 486 3.72 -2.52 14.62
CA ALA A 486 3.90 -3.97 14.48
C ALA A 486 3.94 -4.70 15.84
N SER A 487 4.41 -4.02 16.90
CA SER A 487 4.48 -4.56 18.26
C SER A 487 3.15 -4.47 19.04
N GLY A 488 2.11 -3.89 18.44
CA GLY A 488 0.76 -3.85 19.00
C GLY A 488 0.19 -2.47 19.23
N GLU A 489 0.94 -1.38 18.98
CA GLU A 489 0.37 -0.05 19.08
C GLU A 489 -0.71 0.15 17.98
N PRO A 490 -1.94 0.55 18.34
CA PRO A 490 -3.00 0.69 17.35
C PRO A 490 -2.80 1.97 16.53
N VAL A 491 -2.87 1.81 15.21
CA VAL A 491 -2.89 2.94 14.28
C VAL A 491 -4.24 3.65 14.32
N GLN A 492 -4.32 4.88 13.80
CA GLN A 492 -5.54 5.68 13.84
C GLN A 492 -6.73 4.98 13.18
N ALA A 493 -6.52 4.22 12.09
CA ALA A 493 -7.59 3.41 11.49
C ALA A 493 -8.23 2.45 12.50
N GLU A 494 -7.39 1.76 13.29
CA GLU A 494 -7.85 0.77 14.27
C GLU A 494 -8.55 1.45 15.45
N ARG A 495 -8.00 2.58 15.94
CA ARG A 495 -8.60 3.37 17.03
C ARG A 495 -10.01 3.87 16.70
N ASN A 496 -10.26 4.19 15.43
CA ASN A 496 -11.57 4.62 14.96
C ASN A 496 -12.48 3.45 14.49
N GLY A 497 -11.98 2.21 14.49
CA GLY A 497 -12.73 1.04 14.02
C GLY A 497 -12.88 0.94 12.50
N TYR A 498 -12.10 1.67 11.70
CA TYR A 498 -12.17 1.65 10.24
C TYR A 498 -11.45 0.41 9.68
N ARG A 499 -12.23 -0.58 9.22
CA ARG A 499 -11.75 -1.89 8.78
C ARG A 499 -12.59 -2.41 7.62
N GLU A 500 -12.20 -2.05 6.42
CA GLU A 500 -12.94 -2.36 5.19
C GLU A 500 -12.24 -3.43 4.35
N ILE A 501 -13.04 -4.18 3.61
CA ILE A 501 -12.58 -5.02 2.50
C ILE A 501 -13.22 -4.58 1.20
N ALA A 502 -12.43 -4.53 0.12
CA ALA A 502 -12.96 -4.40 -1.23
C ALA A 502 -12.26 -5.38 -2.17
N ILE A 503 -13.05 -6.21 -2.82
CA ILE A 503 -12.56 -7.21 -3.76
C ILE A 503 -12.63 -6.66 -5.17
N PHE A 504 -11.59 -6.90 -5.97
CA PHE A 504 -11.53 -6.43 -7.33
C PHE A 504 -12.55 -7.15 -8.20
N LYS A 505 -13.40 -6.35 -8.84
CA LYS A 505 -14.47 -6.81 -9.71
C LYS A 505 -14.37 -6.10 -11.06
N SER A 506 -14.47 -6.86 -12.14
CA SER A 506 -14.28 -6.39 -13.51
C SER A 506 -15.45 -6.73 -14.44
N GLY A 507 -16.23 -7.76 -14.12
CA GLY A 507 -17.33 -8.25 -14.95
C GLY A 507 -18.70 -7.75 -14.53
N VAL A 508 -19.74 -8.40 -15.09
CA VAL A 508 -21.15 -8.11 -14.82
C VAL A 508 -21.59 -8.76 -13.50
N THR A 509 -22.58 -8.18 -12.83
CA THR A 509 -23.35 -8.85 -11.76
C THR A 509 -24.72 -9.19 -12.33
N LEU A 510 -25.15 -10.45 -12.18
CA LEU A 510 -26.44 -10.92 -12.70
C LEU A 510 -27.64 -10.28 -12.02
#